data_AF-M1XSW8-F1
#
_entry.id   AF-M1XSW8-F1
#
_cell.length_a   1.000
_cell.length_b   1.000
_cell.length_c   1.000
_cell.angle_alpha   90.00
_cell.angle_beta   90.00
_cell.angle_gamma   90.00
#
_symmetry.space_group_name_H-M   'P 1'
#
loop_
_entity.id
_entity.type
_entity.pdbx_description
1 polymer ?
#
loop_
_entity_poly.entity_id
_entity_poly.type
_entity_poly.pdbx_seq_one_letter_code
_entity_poly.pdbx_strand_id
1 'polypeptide(L)'
;MRGFPSPFGTDESLFDDYDGFVPEHLPEPGRFLEGHDVLTDEAHAAFHRATRDLFEERTVYDMTFDYNLARLNLDTRHASAGYRYARQRDDPSVLRAEFTPTTPFCPQTHTLTIGSFRAWNGLSERHEYDLVRVRAAPMHHRSESINEELEAIEAAYRAGDASVDPEAGPSDAERIERALEGSEPRPEGAGAGPDPDPGPDPDPPDAPF
;
A
#
# COMPACT_ATOMS: atom_id res chain seq x y z
N MET A 1 7.96 -3.15 -37.42
CA MET A 1 8.79 -2.18 -36.69
C MET A 1 9.31 -2.86 -35.44
N ARG A 2 10.63 -2.82 -35.19
CA ARG A 2 11.21 -3.30 -33.93
C ARG A 2 11.20 -2.13 -32.96
N GLY A 3 10.45 -2.23 -31.87
CA GLY A 3 10.45 -1.26 -30.79
C GLY A 3 11.71 -1.40 -29.95
N PHE A 4 12.32 -0.27 -29.59
CA PHE A 4 13.44 -0.22 -28.64
C PHE A 4 12.91 -0.57 -27.24
N PRO A 5 13.55 -1.48 -26.48
CA PRO A 5 13.21 -1.66 -25.08
C PRO A 5 13.64 -0.41 -24.31
N SER A 6 12.69 0.25 -23.68
CA SER A 6 12.98 1.30 -22.71
C SER A 6 13.65 0.65 -21.49
N PRO A 7 14.84 1.09 -21.05
CA PRO A 7 15.56 0.47 -19.92
C PRO A 7 14.91 0.75 -18.55
N PHE A 8 13.77 1.45 -18.53
CA PHE A 8 12.99 1.82 -17.35
C PHE A 8 11.49 1.49 -17.51
N GLY A 9 11.14 0.54 -18.38
CA GLY A 9 9.78 0.04 -18.46
C GLY A 9 9.56 -1.04 -17.40
N THR A 10 8.63 -0.81 -16.47
CA THR A 10 8.07 -1.88 -15.66
C THR A 10 7.57 -2.96 -16.62
N ASP A 11 8.02 -4.21 -16.43
CA ASP A 11 7.62 -5.31 -17.30
C ASP A 11 6.13 -5.61 -17.04
N GLU A 12 5.27 -5.10 -17.92
CA GLU A 12 3.81 -5.27 -17.83
C GLU A 12 3.41 -6.75 -17.90
N SER A 13 4.28 -7.67 -18.33
CA SER A 13 4.01 -9.11 -18.31
C SER A 13 4.01 -9.73 -16.90
N LEU A 14 4.49 -8.99 -15.90
CA LEU A 14 4.44 -9.37 -14.48
C LEU A 14 3.12 -9.03 -13.80
N PHE A 15 2.17 -8.45 -14.55
CA PHE A 15 0.87 -8.04 -14.02
C PHE A 15 -0.25 -8.74 -14.77
N ASP A 16 -1.25 -9.20 -14.01
CA ASP A 16 -2.51 -9.63 -14.59
C ASP A 16 -3.28 -8.45 -15.22
N ASP A 17 -4.24 -8.78 -16.08
CA ASP A 17 -5.13 -7.80 -16.68
C ASP A 17 -6.12 -7.24 -15.65
N TYR A 18 -6.41 -5.93 -15.71
CA TYR A 18 -7.31 -5.25 -14.78
C TYR A 18 -8.76 -5.75 -14.84
N ASP A 19 -9.22 -6.26 -15.98
CA ASP A 19 -10.55 -6.85 -16.14
C ASP A 19 -10.54 -8.37 -15.86
N GLY A 20 -9.37 -8.94 -15.55
CA GLY A 20 -9.17 -10.33 -15.21
C GLY A 20 -9.47 -10.63 -13.74
N PHE A 21 -9.97 -11.84 -13.49
CA PHE A 21 -10.08 -12.42 -12.16
C PHE A 21 -9.31 -13.73 -12.14
N VAL A 22 -8.15 -13.73 -11.48
CA VAL A 22 -7.29 -14.91 -11.32
C VAL A 22 -7.23 -15.26 -9.82
N PRO A 23 -8.08 -16.17 -9.34
CA PRO A 23 -8.17 -16.51 -7.91
C PRO A 23 -6.81 -16.84 -7.27
N GLU A 24 -5.95 -17.54 -8.01
CA GLU A 24 -4.63 -17.98 -7.55
C GLU A 24 -3.64 -16.82 -7.35
N HIS A 25 -3.94 -15.64 -7.89
CA HIS A 25 -3.12 -14.43 -7.75
C HIS A 25 -3.74 -13.41 -6.78
N LEU A 26 -4.73 -13.84 -5.99
CA LEU A 26 -5.40 -13.01 -5.01
C LEU A 26 -5.23 -13.59 -3.59
N PRO A 27 -5.28 -12.74 -2.55
CA PRO A 27 -5.27 -13.24 -1.17
C PRO A 27 -6.45 -14.17 -0.91
N GLU A 28 -6.26 -15.16 -0.05
CA GLU A 28 -7.38 -15.92 0.51
C GLU A 28 -8.26 -14.99 1.38
N PRO A 29 -9.60 -15.03 1.25
CA PRO A 29 -10.48 -14.27 2.12
C PRO A 29 -10.30 -14.68 3.59
N GLY A 30 -9.95 -13.71 4.44
CA GLY A 30 -9.76 -13.92 5.87
C GLY A 30 -11.03 -13.78 6.70
N ARG A 31 -10.85 -13.84 8.02
CA ARG A 31 -11.93 -13.79 9.03
C ARG A 31 -12.84 -12.57 8.91
N PHE A 32 -12.35 -11.46 8.37
CA PHE A 32 -13.14 -10.23 8.22
C PHE A 32 -14.24 -10.37 7.14
N LEU A 33 -14.01 -11.25 6.17
CA LEU A 33 -14.91 -11.52 5.05
C LEU A 33 -15.74 -12.80 5.25
N GLU A 34 -15.43 -13.60 6.27
CA GLU A 34 -16.12 -14.86 6.57
C GLU A 34 -17.64 -14.64 6.81
N GLY A 35 -18.47 -15.47 6.18
CA GLY A 35 -19.93 -15.38 6.28
C GLY A 35 -20.58 -14.27 5.46
N HIS A 36 -19.81 -13.52 4.68
CA HIS A 36 -20.26 -12.50 3.74
C HIS A 36 -20.11 -12.98 2.28
N ASP A 37 -20.72 -12.25 1.34
CA ASP A 37 -20.75 -12.63 -0.06
C ASP A 37 -19.47 -12.12 -0.76
N VAL A 38 -18.43 -12.96 -0.77
CA VAL A 38 -17.13 -12.63 -1.40
C VAL A 38 -17.31 -12.33 -2.87
N LEU A 39 -16.78 -11.19 -3.33
CA LEU A 39 -16.81 -10.82 -4.74
C LEU A 39 -15.84 -11.70 -5.55
N THR A 40 -16.35 -12.27 -6.63
CA THR A 40 -15.60 -13.07 -7.60
C THR A 40 -15.82 -12.52 -9.01
N ASP A 41 -15.01 -12.98 -9.94
CA ASP A 41 -15.18 -12.78 -11.38
C ASP A 41 -15.38 -11.29 -11.73
N GLU A 42 -16.39 -10.99 -12.54
CA GLU A 42 -16.72 -9.64 -13.01
C GLU A 42 -17.03 -8.68 -11.85
N ALA A 43 -17.66 -9.14 -10.76
CA ALA A 43 -17.96 -8.28 -9.62
C ALA A 43 -16.68 -7.83 -8.90
N HIS A 44 -15.70 -8.73 -8.77
CA HIS A 44 -14.40 -8.37 -8.22
C HIS A 44 -13.67 -7.39 -9.15
N ALA A 45 -13.54 -7.74 -10.44
CA ALA A 45 -12.83 -6.93 -11.42
C ALA A 45 -13.46 -5.53 -11.59
N ALA A 46 -14.79 -5.43 -11.61
CA ALA A 46 -15.49 -4.15 -11.74
C ALA A 46 -15.21 -3.21 -10.56
N PHE A 47 -15.31 -3.70 -9.32
CA PHE A 47 -14.99 -2.89 -8.14
C PHE A 47 -13.48 -2.55 -8.09
N HIS A 48 -12.63 -3.49 -8.49
CA HIS A 48 -11.19 -3.29 -8.50
C HIS A 48 -10.74 -2.26 -9.55
N ARG A 49 -11.38 -2.22 -10.72
CA ARG A 49 -11.17 -1.18 -11.73
C ARG A 49 -11.56 0.20 -11.20
N ALA A 50 -12.70 0.33 -10.51
CA ALA A 50 -13.05 1.58 -9.84
C ALA A 50 -12.00 1.95 -8.78
N THR A 51 -11.54 0.97 -7.99
CA THR A 51 -10.49 1.17 -6.98
C THR A 51 -9.23 1.78 -7.57
N ARG A 52 -8.76 1.31 -8.73
CA ARG A 52 -7.61 1.89 -9.44
C ARG A 52 -7.79 3.40 -9.66
N ASP A 53 -8.91 3.80 -10.25
CA ASP A 53 -9.18 5.21 -10.58
C ASP A 53 -9.29 6.08 -9.31
N LEU A 54 -9.96 5.56 -8.28
CA LEU A 54 -10.12 6.24 -6.99
C LEU A 54 -8.79 6.42 -6.27
N PHE A 55 -7.94 5.38 -6.26
CA PHE A 55 -6.62 5.42 -5.65
C PHE A 55 -5.66 6.32 -6.41
N GLU A 56 -5.83 6.44 -7.72
CA GLU A 56 -5.07 7.37 -8.55
C GLU A 56 -5.40 8.82 -8.16
N GLU A 57 -6.70 9.14 -8.13
CA GLU A 57 -7.19 10.48 -7.77
C GLU A 57 -6.81 10.87 -6.33
N ARG A 58 -6.79 9.89 -5.41
CA ARG A 58 -6.49 10.09 -3.99
C ARG A 58 -5.06 9.77 -3.59
N THR A 59 -4.19 9.48 -4.55
CA THR A 59 -2.75 9.21 -4.34
C THR A 59 -2.49 8.09 -3.32
N VAL A 60 -3.31 7.04 -3.34
CA VAL A 60 -3.09 5.83 -2.53
C VAL A 60 -2.03 4.95 -3.22
N TYR A 61 -0.78 5.24 -2.91
CA TYR A 61 0.39 4.63 -3.53
C TYR A 61 1.22 3.83 -2.53
N ASP A 62 1.65 2.65 -2.95
CA ASP A 62 2.67 1.87 -2.25
C ASP A 62 4.04 2.42 -2.62
N MET A 63 4.73 3.03 -1.64
CA MET A 63 6.03 3.66 -1.89
C MET A 63 7.15 2.63 -2.03
N THR A 64 6.94 1.39 -1.57
CA THR A 64 7.92 0.30 -1.69
C THR A 64 8.04 -0.13 -3.14
N PHE A 65 6.91 -0.19 -3.84
CA PHE A 65 6.85 -0.64 -5.24
C PHE A 65 6.68 0.50 -6.25
N ASP A 66 6.47 1.72 -5.77
CA ASP A 66 6.31 2.95 -6.55
C ASP A 66 5.14 2.86 -7.56
N TYR A 67 4.00 2.37 -7.11
CA TYR A 67 2.78 2.35 -7.91
C TYR A 67 1.50 2.56 -7.09
N ASN A 68 0.42 2.86 -7.80
CA ASN A 68 -0.94 2.84 -7.28
C ASN A 68 -1.25 1.51 -6.57
N LEU A 69 -1.71 1.56 -5.33
CA LEU A 69 -1.87 0.37 -4.48
C LEU A 69 -2.78 -0.71 -5.11
N ALA A 70 -3.77 -0.32 -5.92
CA ALA A 70 -4.63 -1.29 -6.61
C ALA A 70 -3.82 -2.24 -7.50
N ARG A 71 -2.71 -1.76 -8.06
CA ARG A 71 -1.83 -2.55 -8.92
C ARG A 71 -1.20 -3.75 -8.20
N LEU A 72 -1.11 -3.72 -6.86
CA LEU A 72 -0.57 -4.85 -6.08
C LEU A 72 -1.39 -6.14 -6.28
N ASN A 73 -2.71 -6.03 -6.44
CA ASN A 73 -3.59 -7.17 -6.70
C ASN A 73 -3.29 -7.89 -8.03
N LEU A 74 -2.60 -7.23 -8.95
CA LEU A 74 -2.27 -7.77 -10.26
C LEU A 74 -0.84 -8.27 -10.33
N ASP A 75 0.01 -7.96 -9.35
CA ASP A 75 1.43 -8.30 -9.38
C ASP A 75 1.64 -9.79 -9.12
N THR A 76 1.97 -10.55 -10.17
CA THR A 76 2.12 -12.01 -10.09
C THR A 76 3.32 -12.44 -9.24
N ARG A 77 4.21 -11.51 -8.87
CA ARG A 77 5.31 -11.75 -7.91
C ARG A 77 4.81 -11.78 -6.46
N HIS A 78 3.61 -11.24 -6.22
CA HIS A 78 2.97 -11.07 -4.93
C HIS A 78 1.53 -11.60 -4.95
N ALA A 79 1.33 -12.77 -5.55
CA ALA A 79 0.05 -13.46 -5.77
C ALA A 79 -0.84 -13.70 -4.52
N SER A 80 -0.36 -13.41 -3.31
CA SER A 80 -1.13 -13.52 -2.06
C SER A 80 -1.37 -12.17 -1.38
N ALA A 81 -1.03 -11.06 -2.03
CA ALA A 81 -1.11 -9.71 -1.49
C ALA A 81 -2.15 -8.86 -2.24
N GLY A 82 -2.54 -7.74 -1.63
CA GLY A 82 -3.59 -6.86 -2.15
C GLY A 82 -4.92 -7.05 -1.44
N TYR A 83 -6.00 -6.68 -2.11
CA TYR A 83 -7.34 -6.63 -1.55
C TYR A 83 -8.22 -7.84 -1.91
N ARG A 84 -9.01 -8.29 -0.94
CA ARG A 84 -10.22 -9.08 -1.16
C ARG A 84 -11.45 -8.33 -0.71
N TYR A 85 -12.55 -8.56 -1.40
CA TYR A 85 -13.81 -7.85 -1.18
C TYR A 85 -14.94 -8.83 -0.89
N ALA A 86 -15.84 -8.46 0.01
CA ALA A 86 -17.10 -9.15 0.23
C ALA A 86 -18.22 -8.16 0.47
N ARG A 87 -19.38 -8.39 -0.17
CA ARG A 87 -20.60 -7.64 0.12
C ARG A 87 -21.15 -8.12 1.46
N GLN A 88 -21.50 -7.19 2.35
CA GLN A 88 -22.03 -7.55 3.66
C GLN A 88 -23.41 -8.21 3.51
N ARG A 89 -23.50 -9.49 3.88
CA ARG A 89 -24.71 -10.31 3.73
C ARG A 89 -25.99 -9.65 4.26
N ASP A 90 -25.93 -9.06 5.45
CA ASP A 90 -27.10 -8.51 6.12
C ASP A 90 -27.36 -7.04 5.73
N ASP A 91 -26.46 -6.42 4.95
CA ASP A 91 -26.58 -5.06 4.42
C ASP A 91 -25.82 -4.91 3.08
N PRO A 92 -26.47 -5.22 1.94
CA PRO A 92 -25.83 -5.26 0.63
C PRO A 92 -25.21 -3.93 0.15
N SER A 93 -25.56 -2.78 0.73
CA SER A 93 -24.95 -1.49 0.36
C SER A 93 -23.60 -1.25 1.06
N VAL A 94 -23.17 -2.16 1.93
CA VAL A 94 -21.87 -2.13 2.59
C VAL A 94 -20.91 -3.14 1.96
N LEU A 95 -19.76 -2.66 1.51
CA LEU A 95 -18.64 -3.50 1.10
C LEU A 95 -17.65 -3.67 2.24
N ARG A 96 -17.04 -4.85 2.34
CA ARG A 96 -15.91 -5.15 3.20
C ARG A 96 -14.68 -5.40 2.35
N ALA A 97 -13.61 -4.65 2.60
CA ALA A 97 -12.32 -4.78 1.94
C ALA A 97 -11.27 -5.22 2.98
N GLU A 98 -10.65 -6.38 2.75
CA GLU A 98 -9.53 -6.86 3.56
C GLU A 98 -8.23 -6.71 2.78
N PHE A 99 -7.25 -6.02 3.36
CA PHE A 99 -5.94 -5.79 2.77
C PHE A 99 -4.90 -6.77 3.32
N THR A 100 -4.25 -7.51 2.44
CA THR A 100 -3.13 -8.39 2.76
C THR A 100 -1.82 -7.78 2.25
N PRO A 101 -0.91 -7.33 3.12
CA PRO A 101 0.39 -6.82 2.69
C PRO A 101 1.30 -7.94 2.17
N THR A 102 2.35 -7.60 1.42
CA THR A 102 3.33 -8.57 0.90
C THR A 102 4.14 -9.25 2.00
N THR A 103 4.24 -8.65 3.19
CA THR A 103 4.96 -9.20 4.35
C THR A 103 4.25 -8.88 5.67
N PRO A 104 4.45 -9.69 6.73
CA PRO A 104 3.88 -9.45 8.05
C PRO A 104 4.29 -8.12 8.71
N PHE A 105 5.38 -7.50 8.26
CA PHE A 105 5.99 -6.31 8.86
C PHE A 105 5.94 -5.08 7.96
N CYS A 106 5.12 -5.11 6.89
CA CYS A 106 5.01 -4.00 5.95
C CYS A 106 4.69 -2.70 6.72
N PRO A 107 5.62 -1.71 6.73
CA PRO A 107 5.50 -0.54 7.59
C PRO A 107 4.31 0.34 7.20
N GLN A 108 3.93 0.32 5.91
CA GLN A 108 2.90 1.19 5.36
C GLN A 108 1.48 0.64 5.48
N THR A 109 1.28 -0.58 6.02
CA THR A 109 -0.04 -1.23 6.10
C THR A 109 -1.11 -0.32 6.71
N HIS A 110 -0.76 0.37 7.81
CA HIS A 110 -1.65 1.30 8.49
C HIS A 110 -2.04 2.49 7.59
N THR A 111 -1.06 3.24 7.10
CA THR A 111 -1.28 4.39 6.21
C THR A 111 -2.06 4.01 4.94
N LEU A 112 -1.73 2.88 4.32
CA LEU A 112 -2.38 2.41 3.09
C LEU A 112 -3.85 2.05 3.33
N THR A 113 -4.17 1.38 4.45
CA THR A 113 -5.55 1.03 4.78
C THR A 113 -6.41 2.24 5.14
N ILE A 114 -5.86 3.24 5.85
CA ILE A 114 -6.55 4.52 6.10
C ILE A 114 -6.76 5.28 4.80
N GLY A 115 -5.72 5.41 3.96
CA GLY A 115 -5.80 6.08 2.67
C GLY A 115 -6.85 5.44 1.77
N SER A 116 -6.93 4.11 1.76
CA SER A 116 -7.93 3.35 1.02
C SER A 116 -9.35 3.60 1.55
N PHE A 117 -9.54 3.58 2.88
CA PHE A 117 -10.83 3.89 3.49
C PHE A 117 -11.32 5.29 3.08
N ARG A 118 -10.45 6.31 3.16
CA ARG A 118 -10.80 7.67 2.75
C ARG A 118 -11.09 7.75 1.25
N ALA A 119 -10.28 7.10 0.42
CA ALA A 119 -10.45 7.16 -1.03
C ALA A 119 -11.79 6.59 -1.49
N TRP A 120 -12.18 5.42 -0.98
CA TRP A 120 -13.46 4.82 -1.31
C TRP A 120 -14.64 5.64 -0.78
N ASN A 121 -14.63 5.95 0.52
CA ASN A 121 -15.80 6.57 1.15
C ASN A 121 -15.98 8.06 0.83
N GLY A 122 -14.92 8.74 0.38
CA GLY A 122 -15.00 10.13 -0.08
C GLY A 122 -15.56 10.26 -1.49
N LEU A 123 -15.22 9.30 -2.35
CA LEU A 123 -15.70 9.25 -3.72
C LEU A 123 -16.82 8.23 -3.90
N SER A 124 -17.69 8.11 -2.89
CA SER A 124 -18.71 7.07 -2.81
C SER A 124 -19.73 7.12 -3.96
N GLU A 125 -19.94 8.28 -4.57
CA GLU A 125 -20.78 8.45 -5.76
C GLU A 125 -20.24 7.72 -7.02
N ARG A 126 -18.99 7.24 -7.00
CA ARG A 126 -18.37 6.52 -8.13
C ARG A 126 -18.44 5.00 -8.02
N HIS A 127 -19.08 4.46 -6.99
CA HIS A 127 -19.31 3.03 -6.82
C HIS A 127 -20.67 2.75 -6.18
N GLU A 128 -21.12 1.50 -6.18
CA GLU A 128 -22.48 1.13 -5.75
C GLU A 128 -22.72 1.09 -4.23
N TYR A 129 -21.66 1.26 -3.43
CA TYR A 129 -21.72 1.08 -1.97
C TYR A 129 -21.84 2.39 -1.22
N ASP A 130 -22.71 2.42 -0.21
CA ASP A 130 -22.85 3.55 0.71
C ASP A 130 -21.65 3.64 1.67
N LEU A 131 -20.98 2.52 1.89
CA LEU A 131 -19.80 2.43 2.75
C LEU A 131 -18.90 1.27 2.35
N VAL A 132 -17.59 1.53 2.31
CA VAL A 132 -16.54 0.50 2.25
C VAL A 132 -15.82 0.43 3.60
N ARG A 133 -15.98 -0.68 4.32
CA ARG A 133 -15.22 -0.98 5.54
C ARG A 133 -13.87 -1.57 5.16
N VAL A 134 -12.80 -1.12 5.81
CA VAL A 134 -11.43 -1.58 5.49
C VAL A 134 -10.80 -2.21 6.72
N ARG A 135 -10.15 -3.37 6.55
CA ARG A 135 -9.33 -4.01 7.60
C ARG A 135 -8.03 -4.55 7.02
N ALA A 136 -6.98 -4.55 7.82
CA ALA A 136 -5.74 -5.27 7.55
C ALA A 136 -5.91 -6.76 7.92
N ALA A 137 -5.39 -7.64 7.07
CA ALA A 137 -5.42 -9.08 7.26
C ALA A 137 -4.65 -9.49 8.52
N PRO A 138 -5.07 -10.56 9.22
CA PRO A 138 -4.45 -11.00 10.48
C PRO A 138 -2.96 -11.35 10.39
N MET A 139 -2.47 -11.66 9.19
CA MET A 139 -1.06 -11.99 8.97
C MET A 139 -0.11 -10.83 9.27
N HIS A 140 -0.58 -9.58 9.31
CA HIS A 140 0.22 -8.43 9.71
C HIS A 140 0.34 -8.35 11.24
N HIS A 141 1.56 -8.16 11.75
CA HIS A 141 1.85 -8.21 13.19
C HIS A 141 1.12 -7.15 14.04
N ARG A 142 0.77 -6.00 13.45
CA ARG A 142 -0.07 -4.95 14.09
C ARG A 142 -1.51 -4.92 13.59
N SER A 143 -1.98 -5.99 12.94
CA SER A 143 -3.32 -6.02 12.33
C SER A 143 -4.43 -5.68 13.34
N GLU A 144 -4.34 -6.17 14.57
CA GLU A 144 -5.34 -5.90 15.62
C GLU A 144 -5.43 -4.41 15.96
N SER A 145 -4.31 -3.76 16.30
CA SER A 145 -4.30 -2.33 16.63
C SER A 145 -4.69 -1.45 15.45
N ILE A 146 -4.25 -1.80 14.23
CA ILE A 146 -4.65 -1.10 12.99
C ILE A 146 -6.17 -1.20 12.79
N ASN A 147 -6.73 -2.38 13.01
CA ASN A 147 -8.16 -2.64 12.82
C ASN A 147 -9.04 -1.97 13.86
N GLU A 148 -8.59 -1.88 15.12
CA GLU A 148 -9.26 -1.10 16.17
C GLU A 148 -9.34 0.39 15.79
N GLU A 149 -8.28 0.94 15.21
CA GLU A 149 -8.28 2.33 14.75
C GLU A 149 -9.18 2.53 13.52
N LEU A 150 -9.15 1.62 12.55
CA LEU A 150 -10.06 1.63 11.40
C LEU A 150 -11.53 1.52 11.83
N GLU A 151 -11.82 0.81 12.92
CA GLU A 151 -13.16 0.76 13.55
C GLU A 151 -13.57 2.11 14.14
N ALA A 152 -12.65 2.80 14.82
CA ALA A 152 -12.91 4.13 15.36
C ALA A 152 -13.15 5.16 14.25
N ILE A 153 -12.34 5.12 13.19
CA ILE A 153 -12.48 5.94 11.98
C ILE A 153 -13.84 5.67 11.31
N GLU A 154 -14.20 4.40 11.12
CA GLU A 154 -15.51 4.00 10.56
C GLU A 154 -16.67 4.54 11.40
N ALA A 155 -16.59 4.44 12.73
CA ALA A 155 -17.63 4.91 13.64
C ALA A 155 -17.78 6.44 13.59
N ALA A 156 -16.67 7.18 13.58
CA ALA A 156 -16.65 8.63 13.48
C ALA A 156 -17.19 9.12 12.12
N TYR A 157 -16.79 8.47 11.02
CA TYR A 157 -17.32 8.76 9.68
C TYR A 157 -18.85 8.60 9.63
N ARG A 158 -19.38 7.50 10.17
CA ARG A 158 -20.83 7.27 10.24
C ARG A 158 -21.57 8.28 11.12
N ALA A 159 -20.91 8.80 12.15
CA ALA A 159 -21.47 9.84 12.99
C ALA A 159 -21.47 11.23 12.31
N GLY A 160 -20.87 11.35 11.11
CA GLY A 160 -20.73 12.60 10.38
C GLY A 160 -19.64 13.51 10.96
N ASP A 161 -18.62 12.93 11.62
CA ASP A 161 -17.51 13.69 12.18
C ASP A 161 -16.61 14.23 11.06
N ALA A 162 -16.55 15.55 10.93
CA ALA A 162 -15.75 16.24 9.92
C ALA A 162 -14.23 16.06 10.11
N SER A 163 -13.76 15.61 11.28
CA SER A 163 -12.35 15.26 11.48
C SER A 163 -11.91 13.99 10.75
N VAL A 164 -12.89 13.17 10.33
CA VAL A 164 -12.69 11.95 9.54
C VAL A 164 -13.25 12.16 8.13
N ASP A 165 -13.40 13.42 7.72
CA ASP A 165 -13.88 13.78 6.39
C ASP A 165 -13.00 13.10 5.33
N PRO A 166 -13.55 12.13 4.57
CA PRO A 166 -12.78 11.46 3.55
C PRO A 166 -12.42 12.41 2.41
N GLU A 167 -13.08 13.57 2.25
CA GLU A 167 -12.71 14.63 1.29
C GLU A 167 -11.51 15.46 1.75
N ALA A 168 -11.19 15.44 3.05
CA ALA A 168 -10.01 16.12 3.54
C ALA A 168 -8.75 15.36 3.11
N GLY A 169 -7.91 16.01 2.30
CA GLY A 169 -6.57 15.49 1.97
C GLY A 169 -5.73 15.25 3.23
N PRO A 170 -4.60 14.51 3.13
CA PRO A 170 -3.77 14.18 4.29
C PRO A 170 -3.36 15.47 5.01
N SER A 171 -3.65 15.50 6.30
CA SER A 171 -3.31 16.63 7.17
C SER A 171 -1.80 16.84 7.20
N ASP A 172 -1.36 18.04 7.54
CA ASP A 172 0.07 18.32 7.67
C ASP A 172 0.74 17.41 8.71
N ALA A 173 0.01 17.02 9.75
CA ALA A 173 0.48 16.06 10.76
C ALA A 173 0.73 14.66 10.16
N GLU A 174 -0.19 14.16 9.34
CA GLU A 174 -0.03 12.87 8.66
C GLU A 174 1.06 12.92 7.59
N ARG A 175 1.25 14.07 6.92
CA ARG A 175 2.37 14.26 6.00
C ARG A 175 3.71 14.22 6.73
N ILE A 176 3.78 14.80 7.92
CA ILE A 176 4.97 14.78 8.77
C ILE A 176 5.23 13.38 9.31
N GLU A 177 4.21 12.68 9.79
CA GLU A 177 4.34 11.29 10.25
C GLU A 177 4.83 10.38 9.12
N ARG A 178 4.24 10.51 7.92
CA ARG A 178 4.67 9.77 6.72
C ARG A 178 6.11 10.11 6.30
N ALA A 179 6.57 11.33 6.53
CA ALA A 179 7.95 11.74 6.30
C ALA A 179 8.92 11.16 7.36
N LEU A 180 8.47 11.01 8.60
CA LEU A 180 9.24 10.45 9.71
C LEU A 180 9.35 8.93 9.64
N GLU A 181 8.27 8.23 9.26
CA GLU A 181 8.26 6.78 9.05
C GLU A 181 9.11 6.34 7.84
N GLY A 182 9.30 7.21 6.84
CA GLY A 182 10.21 6.99 5.72
C GLY A 182 11.68 7.27 6.02
N SER A 183 11.99 7.84 7.19
CA SER A 183 13.35 8.09 7.65
C SER A 183 13.72 7.11 8.76
N GLU A 184 14.17 5.91 8.39
CA GLU A 184 14.90 5.09 9.37
C GLU A 184 16.12 5.87 9.85
N PRO A 185 16.40 5.91 11.16
CA PRO A 185 17.63 6.50 11.65
C PRO A 185 18.80 5.69 11.08
N ARG A 186 19.68 6.35 10.32
CA ARG A 186 20.99 5.78 10.01
C ARG A 186 21.61 5.32 11.34
N PRO A 187 22.16 4.10 11.43
CA PRO A 187 22.82 3.68 12.65
C PRO A 187 23.96 4.67 12.95
N GLU A 188 23.82 5.42 14.03
CA GLU A 188 24.93 6.17 14.62
C GLU A 188 25.94 5.15 15.14
N GLY A 189 27.14 5.17 14.55
CA GLY A 189 28.33 4.55 15.15
C GLY A 189 29.07 3.56 14.27
N ALA A 190 29.84 4.06 13.30
CA ALA A 190 31.17 3.51 13.06
C ALA A 190 32.14 4.68 13.27
N GLY A 191 32.83 4.65 14.42
CA GLY A 191 33.75 5.68 14.84
C GLY A 191 34.80 5.98 13.77
N ALA A 192 35.19 7.25 13.69
CA ALA A 192 36.42 7.66 13.04
C ALA A 192 37.57 6.81 13.58
N GLY A 193 38.06 5.87 12.77
CA GLY A 193 39.37 5.30 12.96
C GLY A 193 40.41 6.41 12.79
N PRO A 194 41.53 6.37 13.54
CA PRO A 194 42.58 7.37 13.37
C PRO A 194 43.10 7.34 11.94
N ASP A 195 43.38 8.53 11.39
CA ASP A 195 44.00 8.72 10.09
C ASP A 195 45.19 7.77 9.90
N PRO A 196 45.34 7.11 8.74
CA PRO A 196 46.58 6.42 8.44
C PRO A 196 47.70 7.44 8.32
N ASP A 197 48.71 7.23 9.15
CA ASP A 197 50.04 7.85 9.15
C ASP A 197 50.52 8.15 7.71
N PRO A 198 50.84 9.41 7.36
CA PRO A 198 51.49 9.69 6.10
C PRO A 198 52.90 9.07 6.17
N GLY A 199 53.07 7.93 5.51
CA GLY A 199 54.35 7.24 5.40
C GLY A 199 55.47 8.20 4.92
N PRO A 200 56.73 7.90 5.28
CA PRO A 200 57.85 8.81 5.06
C PRO A 200 58.05 9.14 3.58
N ASP A 201 58.35 10.41 3.30
CA ASP A 201 58.70 10.94 1.99
C ASP A 201 59.76 10.06 1.30
N PRO A 202 59.63 9.79 -0.01
CA PRO A 202 60.70 9.13 -0.76
C PRO A 202 61.92 10.05 -0.86
N ASP A 203 63.10 9.50 -0.55
CA ASP A 203 64.40 10.14 -0.75
C ASP A 203 64.55 10.67 -2.19
N PRO A 204 65.19 11.84 -2.39
CA PRO A 204 65.47 12.35 -3.72
C PRO A 204 66.44 11.40 -4.46
N PRO A 205 66.30 11.25 -5.80
CA PRO A 205 67.20 10.41 -6.56
C PRO A 205 68.62 11.01 -6.58
N ASP A 206 69.60 10.17 -6.27
CA ASP A 206 71.02 10.43 -6.50
C ASP A 206 71.25 10.82 -7.97
N ALA A 207 71.75 12.03 -8.18
CA ALA A 207 72.28 12.46 -9.48
C ALA A 207 73.78 12.07 -9.57
N PRO A 208 74.20 11.41 -10.66
CA PRO A 208 75.58 10.97 -10.81
C PRO A 208 76.52 12.07 -11.35
N PHE A 209 77.71 12.12 -10.76
CA PHE A 209 78.98 12.75 -11.19
C PHE A 209 79.06 14.28 -11.32
#